data_AF-A0A6M4BMW1-F1
#
_entry.id   AF-A0A6M4BMW1-F1
#
_cell.length_a   1.000
_cell.length_b   1.000
_cell.length_c   1.000
_cell.angle_alpha   90.00
_cell.angle_beta   90.00
_cell.angle_gamma   90.00
#
_symmetry.space_group_name_H-M   'P 1'
#
loop_
_entity.id
_entity.type
_entity.pdbx_description
1 polymer ?
#
loop_
_entity_poly.entity_id
_entity_poly.type
_entity_poly.pdbx_seq_one_letter_code
_entity_poly.pdbx_strand_id
1 'polypeptide(L)'
;FPAVVGAVENEQSNLSELNLARSFLSNDAESGEENVDMEDSTSDKVVNNELNSCFLDMVETLAKQAPKTILQVKLLVKELQRINLLWDELCLGTLVQHHSDFSKRLIQLEAEVTKVKNNANLTSEDKDKLIKEKHRIIFEPIVFVLEQLNHVTSAKPETPHEVSFQTKFQSVITDVIDKLKNPANPEKPQESWAPLKQLQIKLQQKVNKRTSYILKMSDISPVLAEMKNTVITMPGVHTNQRAVRVTINSVENNVAILPTKTRPKKLVFYGSDGKAYTYLFKGLEDLHLDERIMQLLSITNTMMAHDSENNDNQTYRARHYSVIPLGPRSGLISWVDNVTPLFALYKRWQNREAAILSAKTNKTVNVLRPSELFYNKLNPLLKEAGISTENRKEWPVSILKQVLQELSAETPRDLLWRELWCGSVTPEQWWQMIRRYSYSVAVMSTIGYIIGLGDRHLDNVLVDLTSGEVVHIDYNVC
;
A
#
# COMPACT_ATOMS: atom_id res chain seq x y z
N PHE A 1 21.53 -0.10 -7.96
CA PHE A 1 22.02 1.27 -7.73
C PHE A 1 21.06 2.10 -6.87
N PRO A 2 19.77 2.28 -7.22
CA PRO A 2 18.84 3.07 -6.38
C PRO A 2 18.67 2.52 -4.96
N ALA A 3 18.65 1.19 -4.79
CA ALA A 3 18.56 0.53 -3.47
C ALA A 3 19.74 0.86 -2.54
N VAL A 4 20.98 0.87 -3.06
CA VAL A 4 22.20 1.18 -2.29
C VAL A 4 22.24 2.65 -1.88
N VAL A 5 21.84 3.55 -2.78
CA VAL A 5 21.74 4.98 -2.47
C VAL A 5 20.63 5.26 -1.46
N GLY A 6 19.48 4.60 -1.61
CA GLY A 6 18.37 4.70 -0.65
C GLY A 6 18.69 4.16 0.73
N ALA A 7 19.55 3.13 0.85
CA ALA A 7 20.05 2.66 2.13
C ALA A 7 20.92 3.72 2.84
N VAL A 8 21.78 4.42 2.11
CA VAL A 8 22.70 5.44 2.66
C VAL A 8 22.00 6.76 3.01
N GLU A 9 21.04 7.23 2.20
CA GLU A 9 20.34 8.50 2.44
C GLU A 9 19.36 8.45 3.64
N ASN A 10 18.91 7.24 4.03
CA ASN A 10 18.00 7.05 5.16
C ASN A 10 18.57 7.37 6.54
N GLU A 11 19.90 7.48 6.69
CA GLU A 11 20.52 7.82 7.98
C GLU A 11 21.14 9.22 8.01
N GLN A 12 21.58 9.77 6.87
CA GLN A 12 22.32 11.05 6.84
C GLN A 12 21.45 12.32 6.78
N SER A 13 20.11 12.21 6.79
CA SER A 13 19.22 13.38 6.64
C SER A 13 18.10 13.43 7.68
N ASN A 14 18.32 14.07 8.85
CA ASN A 14 17.27 14.46 9.83
C ASN A 14 16.14 13.43 10.05
N LEU A 15 16.47 12.15 9.97
CA LEU A 15 15.51 11.06 9.84
C LEU A 15 15.20 10.40 11.18
N SER A 16 15.85 10.81 12.26
CA SER A 16 15.41 10.52 13.62
C SER A 16 14.00 11.08 13.88
N GLU A 17 13.67 12.26 13.35
CA GLU A 17 12.37 12.91 13.53
C GLU A 17 11.25 12.29 12.67
N LEU A 18 11.58 11.89 11.44
CA LEU A 18 10.64 11.22 10.54
C LEU A 18 10.52 9.72 10.79
N ASN A 19 11.55 9.01 11.27
CA ASN A 19 11.44 7.59 11.63
C ASN A 19 10.59 7.37 12.87
N LEU A 20 10.62 8.31 13.83
CA LEU A 20 9.69 8.31 14.97
C LEU A 20 8.26 8.54 14.46
N ALA A 21 8.02 9.57 13.65
CA ALA A 21 6.71 9.84 13.04
C ALA A 21 6.16 8.68 12.17
N ARG A 22 7.06 7.97 11.45
CA ARG A 22 6.74 6.86 10.56
C ARG A 22 6.65 5.50 11.26
N SER A 23 7.23 5.32 12.45
CA SER A 23 6.97 4.11 13.27
C SER A 23 5.56 4.13 13.86
N PHE A 24 4.98 5.31 14.07
CA PHE A 24 3.57 5.48 14.46
C PHE A 24 2.56 5.20 13.32
N LEU A 25 2.98 4.67 12.17
CA LEU A 25 2.12 4.32 11.04
C LEU A 25 2.09 2.81 10.72
N SER A 26 2.96 2.00 11.35
CA SER A 26 3.01 0.55 11.14
C SER A 26 1.98 -0.18 12.00
N ASN A 27 1.18 -1.04 11.35
CA ASN A 27 0.25 -1.98 11.98
C ASN A 27 0.99 -3.27 12.38
N ASP A 28 1.94 -3.21 13.31
CA ASP A 28 2.37 -4.45 13.97
C ASP A 28 1.42 -4.72 15.14
N ALA A 29 0.25 -5.21 14.77
CA ALA A 29 -0.73 -5.78 15.68
C ALA A 29 -0.64 -7.31 15.60
N GLU A 30 0.53 -7.89 15.90
CA GLU A 30 0.67 -9.31 16.23
C GLU A 30 2.05 -9.61 16.85
N SER A 31 2.17 -9.36 18.16
CA SER A 31 2.81 -10.24 19.15
C SER A 31 2.84 -9.50 20.49
N GLY A 32 2.07 -10.03 21.45
CA GLY A 32 2.27 -9.69 22.84
C GLY A 32 3.55 -10.33 23.33
N GLU A 33 4.21 -9.64 24.26
CA GLU A 33 5.45 -10.01 24.97
C GLU A 33 6.76 -9.74 24.22
N GLU A 34 7.18 -8.48 24.19
CA GLU A 34 8.60 -8.15 24.26
C GLU A 34 8.92 -7.59 25.65
N ASN A 35 9.43 -8.45 26.52
CA ASN A 35 10.27 -8.02 27.62
C ASN A 35 11.50 -7.35 26.99
N VAL A 36 11.71 -6.08 27.36
CA VAL A 36 12.88 -5.31 26.92
C VAL A 36 14.11 -5.85 27.65
N ASP A 37 14.78 -6.83 27.05
CA ASP A 37 16.15 -7.21 27.41
C ASP A 37 17.11 -6.19 26.79
N MET A 38 17.62 -5.31 27.66
CA MET A 38 18.44 -4.14 27.37
C MET A 38 19.92 -4.46 27.07
N GLU A 39 20.24 -5.65 26.55
CA GLU A 39 21.63 -6.08 26.31
C GLU A 39 22.01 -6.31 24.83
N ASP A 40 21.06 -6.49 23.91
CA ASP A 40 21.36 -6.77 22.48
C ASP A 40 21.47 -5.53 21.57
N SER A 41 21.18 -4.33 22.06
CA SER A 41 21.16 -3.12 21.21
C SER A 41 22.55 -2.57 20.81
N THR A 42 23.63 -3.12 21.37
CA THR A 42 25.00 -2.64 21.09
C THR A 42 25.66 -3.41 19.95
N SER A 43 25.37 -4.69 19.77
CA SER A 43 25.89 -5.53 18.68
C SER A 43 25.28 -5.13 17.33
N ASP A 44 23.96 -4.94 17.26
CA ASP A 44 23.26 -4.52 16.04
C ASP A 44 23.65 -3.11 15.55
N LYS A 45 23.95 -2.18 16.48
CA LYS A 45 24.46 -0.85 16.11
C LYS A 45 25.86 -0.89 15.52
N VAL A 46 26.71 -1.81 15.97
CA VAL A 46 28.07 -1.97 15.45
C VAL A 46 28.04 -2.61 14.05
N VAL A 47 27.23 -3.66 13.86
CA VAL A 47 27.05 -4.32 12.54
C VAL A 47 26.44 -3.36 11.51
N ASN A 48 25.44 -2.55 11.90
CA ASN A 48 24.88 -1.53 11.02
C ASN A 48 25.91 -0.46 10.63
N ASN A 49 26.77 -0.02 11.57
CA ASN A 49 27.82 0.95 11.27
C ASN A 49 28.88 0.40 10.29
N GLU A 50 29.25 -0.87 10.39
CA GLU A 50 30.20 -1.50 9.45
C GLU A 50 29.61 -1.65 8.04
N LEU A 51 28.36 -2.12 7.94
CA LEU A 51 27.65 -2.20 6.66
C LEU A 51 27.47 -0.81 6.02
N ASN A 52 27.14 0.20 6.83
CA ASN A 52 27.00 1.58 6.38
C ASN A 52 28.31 2.16 5.86
N SER A 53 29.43 1.89 6.54
CA SER A 53 30.77 2.25 6.02
C SER A 53 31.01 1.60 4.67
N CYS A 54 30.71 0.31 4.52
CA CYS A 54 30.87 -0.40 3.24
C CYS A 54 29.99 0.20 2.13
N PHE A 55 28.74 0.56 2.42
CA PHE A 55 27.85 1.21 1.45
C PHE A 55 28.36 2.59 1.04
N LEU A 56 28.86 3.38 1.99
CA LEU A 56 29.46 4.69 1.73
C LEU A 56 30.69 4.56 0.83
N ASP A 57 31.58 3.63 1.12
CA ASP A 57 32.79 3.37 0.33
C ASP A 57 32.45 2.93 -1.10
N MET A 58 31.42 2.09 -1.27
CA MET A 58 30.91 1.72 -2.59
C MET A 58 30.36 2.92 -3.35
N VAL A 59 29.56 3.77 -2.69
CA VAL A 59 29.00 4.98 -3.31
C VAL A 59 30.12 5.95 -3.69
N GLU A 60 31.13 6.12 -2.87
CA GLU A 60 32.29 6.97 -3.17
C GLU A 60 33.09 6.43 -4.36
N THR A 61 33.34 5.12 -4.39
CA THR A 61 34.05 4.46 -5.48
C THR A 61 33.29 4.60 -6.81
N LEU A 62 31.97 4.41 -6.79
CA LEU A 62 31.12 4.60 -7.96
C LEU A 62 31.03 6.08 -8.36
N ALA A 63 31.03 7.00 -7.41
CA ALA A 63 31.03 8.43 -7.68
C ALA A 63 32.33 8.88 -8.37
N LYS A 64 33.47 8.24 -8.07
CA LYS A 64 34.73 8.48 -8.79
C LYS A 64 34.65 8.04 -10.27
N GLN A 65 33.92 6.97 -10.58
CA GLN A 65 33.78 6.46 -11.94
C GLN A 65 32.68 7.17 -12.75
N ALA A 66 31.53 7.46 -12.13
CA ALA A 66 30.36 8.03 -12.80
C ALA A 66 29.68 9.10 -11.93
N PRO A 67 30.35 10.24 -11.68
CA PRO A 67 29.90 11.25 -10.71
C PRO A 67 28.52 11.81 -11.06
N LYS A 68 28.30 12.10 -12.35
CA LYS A 68 27.01 12.63 -12.85
C LYS A 68 25.86 11.66 -12.62
N THR A 69 26.08 10.37 -12.87
CA THR A 69 25.05 9.34 -12.67
C THR A 69 24.70 9.19 -11.20
N ILE A 70 25.70 9.13 -10.31
CA ILE A 70 25.47 9.00 -8.88
C ILE A 70 24.73 10.22 -8.32
N LEU A 71 25.11 11.43 -8.73
CA LEU A 71 24.41 12.65 -8.30
C LEU A 71 22.94 12.65 -8.75
N GLN A 72 22.67 12.28 -10.00
CA GLN A 72 21.31 12.23 -10.52
C GLN A 72 20.47 11.12 -9.87
N VAL A 73 21.06 9.96 -9.56
CA VAL A 73 20.37 8.87 -8.85
C VAL A 73 20.06 9.26 -7.40
N LYS A 74 20.99 9.91 -6.69
CA LYS A 74 20.76 10.47 -5.35
C LYS A 74 19.57 11.41 -5.34
N LEU A 75 19.57 12.37 -6.27
CA LEU A 75 18.46 13.31 -6.42
C LEU A 75 17.12 12.60 -6.72
N LEU A 76 17.12 11.61 -7.62
CA LEU A 76 15.92 10.83 -7.93
C LEU A 76 15.40 10.08 -6.69
N VAL A 77 16.27 9.41 -5.94
CA VAL A 77 15.87 8.64 -4.76
C VAL A 77 15.34 9.55 -3.65
N LYS A 78 16.04 10.65 -3.36
CA LYS A 78 15.60 11.68 -2.40
C LYS A 78 14.20 12.20 -2.73
N GLU A 79 13.95 12.55 -3.99
CA GLU A 79 12.66 13.09 -4.40
C GLU A 79 11.55 12.01 -4.40
N LEU A 80 11.87 10.76 -4.75
CA LEU A 80 10.94 9.64 -4.62
C LEU A 80 10.57 9.40 -3.14
N GLN A 81 11.54 9.45 -2.23
CA GLN A 81 11.29 9.34 -0.79
C GLN A 81 10.47 10.52 -0.25
N ARG A 82 10.62 11.73 -0.81
CA ARG A 82 9.78 12.90 -0.46
C ARG A 82 8.32 12.69 -0.85
N ILE A 83 8.06 12.24 -2.08
CA ILE A 83 6.67 12.02 -2.56
C ILE A 83 6.03 10.75 -1.99
N ASN A 84 6.78 9.95 -1.24
CA ASN A 84 6.30 8.72 -0.60
C ASN A 84 5.08 8.98 0.28
N LEU A 85 5.25 9.88 1.24
CA LEU A 85 4.22 10.25 2.19
C LEU A 85 4.14 11.77 2.28
N LEU A 86 3.08 12.33 1.69
CA LEU A 86 2.84 13.77 1.74
C LEU A 86 2.40 14.20 3.14
N TRP A 87 2.61 15.46 3.50
CA TRP A 87 2.29 15.96 4.86
C TRP A 87 0.82 15.78 5.27
N ASP A 88 -0.13 15.92 4.34
CA ASP A 88 -1.53 15.66 4.63
C ASP A 88 -1.85 14.18 4.79
N GLU A 89 -1.17 13.30 4.04
CA GLU A 89 -1.25 11.85 4.20
C GLU A 89 -0.65 11.41 5.54
N LEU A 90 0.49 11.97 5.93
CA LEU A 90 1.13 11.75 7.24
C LEU A 90 0.19 12.16 8.37
N CYS A 91 -0.31 13.40 8.37
CA CYS A 91 -1.19 13.89 9.42
C CYS A 91 -2.47 13.04 9.52
N LEU A 92 -3.12 12.74 8.39
CA LEU A 92 -4.33 11.93 8.42
C LEU A 92 -4.04 10.49 8.89
N GLY A 93 -2.97 9.88 8.38
CA GLY A 93 -2.56 8.54 8.76
C GLY A 93 -2.36 8.41 10.26
N THR A 94 -1.60 9.33 10.87
CA THR A 94 -1.30 9.29 12.30
C THR A 94 -2.56 9.52 13.14
N LEU A 95 -3.43 10.44 12.72
CA LEU A 95 -4.72 10.67 13.41
C LEU A 95 -5.65 9.45 13.34
N VAL A 96 -5.68 8.74 12.22
CA VAL A 96 -6.49 7.53 12.04
C VAL A 96 -5.94 6.36 12.86
N GLN A 97 -4.61 6.17 12.88
CA GLN A 97 -3.97 5.11 13.66
C GLN A 97 -4.28 5.23 15.15
N HIS A 98 -4.13 6.43 15.72
CA HIS A 98 -4.36 6.64 17.14
C HIS A 98 -5.83 6.91 17.51
N HIS A 99 -6.75 6.89 16.54
CA HIS A 99 -8.16 7.22 16.77
C HIS A 99 -8.82 6.37 17.87
N SER A 100 -8.49 5.07 17.91
CA SER A 100 -9.02 4.13 18.91
C SER A 100 -8.51 4.46 20.31
N ASP A 101 -7.21 4.70 20.45
CA ASP A 101 -6.58 5.07 21.71
C ASP A 101 -7.03 6.43 22.21
N PHE A 102 -7.19 7.39 21.31
CA PHE A 102 -7.74 8.69 21.63
C PHE A 102 -9.19 8.57 22.15
N SER A 103 -10.01 7.72 21.53
CA SER A 103 -11.38 7.47 21.97
C SER A 103 -11.44 6.80 23.34
N LYS A 104 -10.55 5.84 23.62
CA LYS A 104 -10.43 5.21 24.95
C LYS A 104 -10.08 6.23 26.03
N ARG A 105 -9.11 7.13 25.75
CA ARG A 105 -8.68 8.19 26.67
C ARG A 105 -9.79 9.20 26.95
N LEU A 106 -10.63 9.50 25.95
CA LEU A 106 -11.80 10.36 26.12
C LEU A 106 -12.80 9.75 27.12
N ILE A 107 -13.14 8.47 26.94
CA ILE A 107 -14.04 7.73 27.86
C ILE A 107 -13.45 7.68 29.28
N GLN A 108 -12.13 7.46 29.38
CA GLN A 108 -11.43 7.46 30.67
C GLN A 108 -11.53 8.82 31.38
N LEU A 109 -11.34 9.93 30.65
CA LEU A 109 -11.46 11.26 31.22
C LEU A 109 -12.90 11.54 31.67
N GLU A 110 -13.92 11.15 30.90
CA GLU A 110 -15.33 11.31 31.29
C GLU A 110 -15.65 10.57 32.61
N ALA A 111 -15.14 9.35 32.77
CA ALA A 111 -15.29 8.59 34.00
C ALA A 111 -14.60 9.28 35.19
N GLU A 112 -13.37 9.78 35.01
CA GLU A 112 -12.64 10.48 36.06
C GLU A 112 -13.30 11.82 36.44
N VAL A 113 -13.77 12.61 35.48
CA VAL A 113 -14.53 13.84 35.72
C VAL A 113 -15.77 13.55 36.57
N THR A 114 -16.50 12.47 36.23
CA THR A 114 -17.70 12.06 36.98
C THR A 114 -17.35 11.65 38.42
N LYS A 115 -16.26 10.90 38.64
CA LYS A 115 -15.78 10.53 39.98
C LYS A 115 -15.40 11.76 40.82
N VAL A 116 -14.67 12.71 40.23
CA VAL A 116 -14.25 13.95 40.92
C VAL A 116 -15.46 14.82 41.27
N LYS A 117 -16.43 14.94 40.37
CA LYS A 117 -17.67 15.69 40.63
C LYS A 117 -18.49 15.08 41.77
N ASN A 118 -18.60 13.76 41.83
CA ASN A 118 -19.37 13.02 42.84
C ASN A 118 -18.71 12.98 44.23
N ASN A 119 -17.45 13.39 44.38
CA ASN A 119 -16.78 13.38 45.67
C ASN A 119 -17.27 14.53 46.57
N ALA A 120 -17.83 14.19 47.72
CA ALA A 120 -18.37 15.17 48.69
C ALA A 120 -17.28 15.90 49.50
N ASN A 121 -16.06 15.36 49.54
CA ASN A 121 -14.97 15.86 50.39
C ASN A 121 -14.08 16.93 49.73
N LEU A 122 -14.38 17.32 48.48
CA LEU A 122 -13.60 18.30 47.72
C LEU A 122 -14.38 19.61 47.54
N THR A 123 -13.69 20.74 47.70
CA THR A 123 -14.24 22.06 47.38
C THR A 123 -14.40 22.22 45.86
N SER A 124 -15.22 23.18 45.41
CA SER A 124 -15.41 23.43 43.98
C SER A 124 -14.09 23.79 43.28
N GLU A 125 -13.23 24.58 43.92
CA GLU A 125 -11.92 24.96 43.36
C GLU A 125 -10.95 23.77 43.27
N ASP A 126 -10.97 22.87 44.26
CA ASP A 126 -10.13 21.67 44.24
C ASP A 126 -10.59 20.68 43.18
N LYS A 127 -11.91 20.58 42.94
CA LYS A 127 -12.48 19.78 41.84
C LYS A 127 -11.99 20.29 40.49
N ASP A 128 -12.04 21.60 40.26
CA ASP A 128 -11.59 22.20 38.98
C ASP A 128 -10.09 21.99 38.73
N LYS A 129 -9.25 22.19 39.75
CA LYS A 129 -7.81 21.92 39.66
C LYS A 129 -7.52 20.46 39.37
N LEU A 130 -8.20 19.55 40.06
CA LEU A 130 -8.00 18.10 39.88
C LEU A 130 -8.45 17.64 38.49
N ILE A 131 -9.59 18.15 38.00
CA ILE A 131 -10.08 17.86 36.63
C ILE A 131 -9.08 18.37 35.59
N LYS A 132 -8.53 19.57 35.76
CA LYS A 132 -7.54 20.14 34.83
C LYS A 132 -6.24 19.32 34.80
N GLU A 133 -5.75 18.89 35.96
CA GLU A 133 -4.55 18.05 36.05
C GLU A 133 -4.79 16.66 35.44
N LYS A 134 -5.95 16.05 35.71
CA LYS A 134 -6.34 14.77 35.10
C LYS A 134 -6.48 14.86 33.58
N HIS A 135 -7.06 15.95 33.08
CA HIS A 135 -7.11 16.24 31.64
C HIS A 135 -5.70 16.29 31.06
N ARG A 136 -4.78 17.05 31.68
CA ARG A 136 -3.38 17.15 31.21
C ARG A 136 -2.71 15.79 31.12
N ILE A 137 -2.77 14.98 32.19
CA ILE A 137 -2.12 13.67 32.25
C ILE A 137 -2.68 12.71 31.19
N ILE A 138 -4.01 12.67 31.02
CA ILE A 138 -4.64 11.72 30.09
C ILE A 138 -4.37 12.12 28.62
N PHE A 139 -4.33 13.42 28.32
CA PHE A 139 -4.11 13.94 26.97
C PHE A 139 -2.66 14.21 26.60
N GLU A 140 -1.72 14.20 27.55
CA GLU A 140 -0.29 14.44 27.31
C GLU A 140 0.29 13.57 26.18
N PRO A 141 0.00 12.25 26.10
CA PRO A 141 0.48 11.45 24.97
C PRO A 141 -0.13 11.85 23.61
N ILE A 142 -1.37 12.35 23.60
CA ILE A 142 -2.03 12.84 22.37
C ILE A 142 -1.37 14.14 21.92
N VAL A 143 -1.14 15.05 22.87
CA VAL A 143 -0.44 16.32 22.63
C VAL A 143 0.96 16.04 22.11
N PHE A 144 1.70 15.12 22.71
CA PHE A 144 3.02 14.72 22.26
C PHE A 144 3.01 14.26 20.79
N VAL A 145 2.08 13.39 20.40
CA VAL A 145 1.95 12.94 19.00
C VAL A 145 1.68 14.13 18.06
N LEU A 146 0.77 15.04 18.43
CA LEU A 146 0.46 16.21 17.61
C LEU A 146 1.62 17.21 17.53
N GLU A 147 2.39 17.37 18.60
CA GLU A 147 3.59 18.21 18.61
C GLU A 147 4.67 17.66 17.70
N GLN A 148 4.89 16.34 17.71
CA GLN A 148 5.82 15.68 16.80
C GLN A 148 5.37 15.84 15.34
N LEU A 149 4.07 15.64 15.06
CA LEU A 149 3.52 15.91 13.73
C LEU A 149 3.73 17.36 13.31
N ASN A 150 3.43 18.30 14.20
CA ASN A 150 3.61 19.72 13.93
C ASN A 150 5.07 20.04 13.68
N HIS A 151 6.01 19.49 14.45
CA HIS A 151 7.44 19.68 14.25
C HIS A 151 7.89 19.28 12.84
N VAL A 152 7.46 18.09 12.38
CA VAL A 152 7.75 17.60 11.03
C VAL A 152 7.12 18.49 9.96
N THR A 153 5.84 18.87 10.11
CA THR A 153 5.13 19.68 9.09
C THR A 153 5.45 21.17 9.15
N SER A 154 6.13 21.65 10.19
CA SER A 154 6.63 23.02 10.34
C SER A 154 7.99 23.25 9.68
N ALA A 155 8.64 22.18 9.21
CA ALA A 155 9.91 22.26 8.50
C ALA A 155 9.81 23.21 7.29
N LYS A 156 10.94 23.80 6.87
CA LYS A 156 10.95 24.71 5.72
C LYS A 156 10.38 24.00 4.48
N PRO A 157 9.31 24.53 3.86
CA PRO A 157 8.72 23.88 2.71
C PRO A 157 9.65 24.01 1.49
N GLU A 158 9.81 22.92 0.77
CA GLU A 158 10.58 22.80 -0.48
C GLU A 158 9.67 22.66 -1.70
N THR A 159 8.41 22.23 -1.53
CA THR A 159 7.48 22.01 -2.64
C THR A 159 6.24 22.92 -2.57
N PRO A 160 5.60 23.25 -3.71
CA PRO A 160 4.33 23.99 -3.71
C PRO A 160 3.23 23.33 -2.87
N HIS A 161 3.20 21.99 -2.85
CA HIS A 161 2.26 21.23 -2.04
C HIS A 161 2.48 21.45 -0.53
N GLU A 162 3.74 21.42 -0.08
CA GLU A 162 4.14 21.68 1.31
C GLU A 162 3.77 23.11 1.74
N VAL A 163 4.05 24.12 0.89
CA VAL A 163 3.64 25.53 1.14
C VAL A 163 2.10 25.64 1.28
N SER A 164 1.35 24.97 0.39
CA SER A 164 -0.11 24.99 0.42
C SER A 164 -0.66 24.32 1.69
N PHE A 165 -0.01 23.25 2.15
CA PHE A 165 -0.37 22.56 3.39
C PHE A 165 -0.19 23.49 4.60
N GLN A 166 1.00 24.08 4.76
CA GLN A 166 1.29 24.97 5.88
C GLN A 166 0.33 26.16 5.92
N THR A 167 0.12 26.81 4.78
CA THR A 167 -0.77 27.98 4.69
C THR A 167 -2.21 27.67 5.14
N LYS A 168 -2.68 26.43 4.96
CA LYS A 168 -4.06 26.01 5.27
C LYS A 168 -4.23 25.38 6.64
N PHE A 169 -3.26 24.58 7.09
CA PHE A 169 -3.42 23.70 8.25
C PHE A 169 -2.50 24.03 9.41
N GLN A 170 -1.38 24.75 9.21
CA GLN A 170 -0.41 25.01 10.26
C GLN A 170 -1.04 25.72 11.47
N SER A 171 -1.73 26.84 11.22
CA SER A 171 -2.41 27.60 12.28
C SER A 171 -3.50 26.79 12.99
N VAL A 172 -4.18 25.91 12.25
CA VAL A 172 -5.22 25.03 12.80
C VAL A 172 -4.60 23.95 13.68
N ILE A 173 -3.47 23.36 13.28
CA ILE A 173 -2.77 22.34 14.07
C ILE A 173 -2.25 22.96 15.38
N THR A 174 -1.61 24.13 15.31
CA THR A 174 -1.14 24.85 16.51
C THR A 174 -2.30 25.18 17.45
N ASP A 175 -3.41 25.72 16.93
CA ASP A 175 -4.61 26.03 17.73
C ASP A 175 -5.22 24.78 18.38
N VAL A 176 -5.21 23.63 17.70
CA VAL A 176 -5.66 22.35 18.28
C VAL A 176 -4.73 21.89 19.41
N ILE A 177 -3.42 21.98 19.23
CA ILE A 177 -2.44 21.64 20.27
C ILE A 177 -2.62 22.54 21.49
N ASP A 178 -2.77 23.84 21.28
CA ASP A 178 -2.95 24.82 22.36
C ASP A 178 -4.25 24.59 23.13
N LYS A 179 -5.35 24.28 22.43
CA LYS A 179 -6.66 23.95 23.05
C LYS A 179 -6.63 22.64 23.83
N LEU A 180 -5.84 21.65 23.39
CA LEU A 180 -5.68 20.39 24.12
C LEU A 180 -4.79 20.54 25.36
N LYS A 181 -3.78 21.42 25.31
CA LYS A 181 -2.95 21.76 26.49
C LYS A 181 -3.71 22.60 27.50
N ASN A 182 -4.46 23.58 27.02
CA ASN A 182 -5.16 24.59 27.82
C ASN A 182 -6.68 24.58 27.50
N PRO A 183 -7.42 23.56 27.97
CA PRO A 183 -8.84 23.47 27.72
C PRO A 183 -9.60 24.61 28.41
N ALA A 184 -10.50 25.28 27.67
CA ALA A 184 -11.36 26.34 28.21
C ALA A 184 -12.38 25.80 29.23
N ASN A 185 -12.91 24.59 28.98
CA ASN A 185 -13.86 23.89 29.85
C ASN A 185 -13.35 22.48 30.17
N PRO A 186 -12.48 22.31 31.17
CA PRO A 186 -11.93 21.01 31.56
C PRO A 186 -13.01 19.98 31.96
N GLU A 187 -14.16 20.48 32.44
CA GLU A 187 -15.28 19.66 32.87
C GLU A 187 -16.05 18.95 31.73
N LYS A 188 -15.81 19.34 30.48
CA LYS A 188 -16.49 18.78 29.30
C LYS A 188 -15.47 18.22 28.32
N PRO A 189 -15.04 16.95 28.50
CA PRO A 189 -14.05 16.30 27.64
C PRO A 189 -14.39 16.35 26.14
N GLN A 190 -15.67 16.30 25.79
CA GLN A 190 -16.17 16.38 24.41
C GLN A 190 -15.84 17.73 23.73
N GLU A 191 -15.84 18.84 24.48
CA GLU A 191 -15.54 20.18 23.95
C GLU A 191 -14.03 20.32 23.67
N SER A 192 -13.18 19.76 24.55
CA SER A 192 -11.73 19.69 24.33
C SER A 192 -11.35 18.81 23.13
N TRP A 193 -12.15 17.77 22.85
CA TRP A 193 -11.93 16.83 21.74
C TRP A 193 -12.41 17.35 20.38
N ALA A 194 -13.43 18.21 20.36
CA ALA A 194 -14.06 18.69 19.14
C ALA A 194 -13.08 19.31 18.11
N PRO A 195 -12.08 20.13 18.49
CA PRO A 195 -11.10 20.69 17.55
C PRO A 195 -10.30 19.62 16.80
N LEU A 196 -9.84 18.58 17.50
CA LEU A 196 -9.07 17.49 16.91
C LEU A 196 -9.93 16.66 15.95
N LYS A 197 -11.18 16.38 16.34
CA LYS A 197 -12.16 15.71 15.45
C LYS A 197 -12.46 16.54 14.19
N GLN A 198 -12.59 17.86 14.32
CA GLN A 198 -12.78 18.76 13.18
C GLN A 198 -11.57 18.77 12.24
N LEU A 199 -10.35 18.79 12.78
CA LEU A 199 -9.12 18.68 11.99
C LEU A 199 -9.09 17.36 11.21
N GLN A 200 -9.38 16.24 11.86
CA GLN A 200 -9.44 14.92 11.23
C GLN A 200 -10.47 14.89 10.09
N ILE A 201 -11.68 15.43 10.31
CA ILE A 201 -12.73 15.50 9.29
C ILE A 201 -12.27 16.35 8.09
N LYS A 202 -11.67 17.52 8.32
CA LYS A 202 -11.17 18.40 7.24
C LYS A 202 -10.09 17.71 6.40
N LEU A 203 -9.14 17.02 7.04
CA LEU A 203 -8.10 16.25 6.36
C LEU A 203 -8.71 15.08 5.56
N GLN A 204 -9.62 14.31 6.17
CA GLN A 204 -10.30 13.20 5.51
C GLN A 204 -11.13 13.65 4.30
N GLN A 205 -11.85 14.77 4.41
CA GLN A 205 -12.61 15.35 3.31
C GLN A 205 -11.71 15.77 2.15
N LYS A 206 -10.52 16.34 2.44
CA LYS A 206 -9.54 16.68 1.39
C LYS A 206 -9.07 15.41 0.67
N VAL A 207 -8.72 14.39 1.43
CA VAL A 207 -8.13 13.14 0.93
C VAL A 207 -9.12 12.28 0.13
N ASN A 208 -10.42 12.36 0.42
CA ASN A 208 -11.48 11.62 -0.26
C ASN A 208 -12.09 12.34 -1.47
N LYS A 209 -11.70 13.60 -1.74
CA LYS A 209 -12.14 14.31 -2.95
C LYS A 209 -11.59 13.60 -4.18
N ARG A 210 -12.42 13.46 -5.22
CA ARG A 210 -12.01 12.82 -6.49
C ARG A 210 -10.78 13.48 -7.13
N THR A 211 -10.66 14.80 -6.98
CA THR A 211 -9.50 15.58 -7.46
C THR A 211 -8.21 15.18 -6.77
N SER A 212 -8.27 14.59 -5.58
CA SER A 212 -7.11 14.17 -4.79
C SER A 212 -6.56 12.80 -5.21
N TYR A 213 -7.19 12.11 -6.15
CA TYR A 213 -6.63 10.91 -6.78
C TYR A 213 -5.69 11.23 -7.95
N ILE A 214 -5.56 12.50 -8.33
CA ILE A 214 -4.63 12.96 -9.35
C ILE A 214 -3.80 14.10 -8.76
N LEU A 215 -2.51 13.88 -8.66
CA LEU A 215 -1.54 14.89 -8.24
C LEU A 215 -0.76 15.37 -9.45
N LYS A 216 -0.26 16.62 -9.39
CA LYS A 216 0.72 17.11 -10.35
C LYS A 216 2.11 16.94 -9.78
N MET A 217 3.02 16.34 -10.55
CA MET A 217 4.41 16.19 -10.18
C MET A 217 5.04 17.56 -9.89
N SER A 218 4.72 18.59 -10.67
CA SER A 218 5.16 19.97 -10.43
C SER A 218 4.82 20.51 -9.03
N ASP A 219 3.74 20.02 -8.42
CA ASP A 219 3.28 20.48 -7.11
C ASP A 219 3.96 19.71 -5.97
N ILE A 220 4.25 18.41 -6.18
CA ILE A 220 4.80 17.51 -5.15
C ILE A 220 6.31 17.29 -5.25
N SER A 221 6.92 17.48 -6.42
CA SER A 221 8.35 17.47 -6.68
C SER A 221 8.65 18.21 -8.00
N PRO A 222 8.92 19.53 -7.95
CA PRO A 222 9.35 20.30 -9.12
C PRO A 222 10.60 19.72 -9.78
N VAL A 223 11.51 19.16 -8.97
CA VAL A 223 12.75 18.54 -9.43
C VAL A 223 12.48 17.35 -10.37
N LEU A 224 11.56 16.46 -10.00
CA LEU A 224 11.18 15.33 -10.86
C LEU A 224 10.42 15.81 -12.09
N ALA A 225 9.57 16.82 -11.96
CA ALA A 225 8.81 17.37 -13.09
C ALA A 225 9.70 18.03 -14.16
N GLU A 226 10.80 18.66 -13.74
CA GLU A 226 11.75 19.33 -14.63
C GLU A 226 12.86 18.40 -15.16
N MET A 227 12.96 17.20 -14.60
CA MET A 227 13.97 16.20 -14.97
C MET A 227 13.84 15.84 -16.45
N LYS A 228 14.90 16.11 -17.22
CA LYS A 228 14.98 15.83 -18.67
C LYS A 228 16.31 15.23 -19.08
N ASN A 229 16.30 14.32 -20.05
CA ASN A 229 17.49 13.72 -20.69
C ASN A 229 18.56 13.27 -19.68
N THR A 230 18.17 12.43 -18.72
CA THR A 230 19.09 11.99 -17.66
C THR A 230 20.04 10.89 -18.15
N VAL A 231 21.10 10.66 -17.38
CA VAL A 231 21.99 9.50 -17.56
C VAL A 231 21.58 8.30 -16.68
N ILE A 232 20.46 8.41 -15.98
CA ILE A 232 19.94 7.36 -15.10
C ILE A 232 19.35 6.26 -15.97
N THR A 233 19.83 5.03 -15.81
CA THR A 233 19.24 3.85 -16.46
C THR A 233 17.83 3.58 -15.91
N MET A 234 16.90 3.19 -16.78
CA MET A 234 15.53 2.88 -16.40
C MET A 234 15.48 1.78 -15.31
N PRO A 235 14.84 2.01 -14.15
CA PRO A 235 14.82 1.05 -13.05
C PRO A 235 14.21 -0.30 -13.46
N GLY A 236 14.85 -1.41 -13.10
CA GLY A 236 14.29 -2.74 -13.35
C GLY A 236 14.24 -3.19 -14.82
N VAL A 237 14.73 -2.38 -15.77
CA VAL A 237 14.85 -2.78 -17.18
C VAL A 237 16.23 -3.38 -17.40
N HIS A 238 16.30 -4.71 -17.48
CA HIS A 238 17.55 -5.42 -17.74
C HIS A 238 17.97 -5.22 -19.20
N THR A 239 19.09 -4.54 -19.43
CA THR A 239 19.76 -4.60 -20.73
C THR A 239 20.45 -5.95 -20.85
N ASN A 240 19.90 -6.85 -21.67
CA ASN A 240 20.71 -7.94 -22.20
C ASN A 240 21.96 -7.34 -22.85
N GLN A 241 23.10 -8.03 -22.77
CA GLN A 241 24.44 -7.52 -23.09
C GLN A 241 24.61 -6.91 -24.51
N ARG A 242 23.59 -6.96 -25.37
CA ARG A 242 23.55 -6.40 -26.73
C ARG A 242 22.54 -5.25 -26.95
N ALA A 243 21.75 -4.88 -25.92
CA ALA A 243 20.73 -3.84 -26.05
C ALA A 243 21.23 -2.46 -25.60
N VAL A 244 20.79 -1.42 -26.31
CA VAL A 244 21.03 -0.01 -25.96
C VAL A 244 20.47 0.26 -24.56
N ARG A 245 21.26 0.90 -23.70
CA ARG A 245 20.83 1.33 -22.36
C ARG A 245 19.73 2.38 -22.46
N VAL A 246 18.53 2.03 -22.01
CA VAL A 246 17.42 2.98 -21.91
C VAL A 246 17.60 3.82 -20.66
N THR A 247 17.66 5.15 -20.83
CA THR A 247 17.76 6.10 -19.73
C THR A 247 16.45 6.85 -19.52
N ILE A 248 16.25 7.45 -18.35
CA ILE A 248 15.07 8.28 -18.07
C ILE A 248 15.21 9.58 -18.88
N ASN A 249 14.31 9.75 -19.85
CA ASN A 249 14.18 10.98 -20.62
C ASN A 249 13.35 12.02 -19.88
N SER A 250 12.22 11.65 -19.28
CA SER A 250 11.39 12.58 -18.48
C SER A 250 10.44 11.82 -17.54
N VAL A 251 9.79 12.54 -16.63
CA VAL A 251 8.75 12.02 -15.72
C VAL A 251 7.40 12.62 -16.10
N GLU A 252 6.35 11.80 -16.12
CA GLU A 252 4.97 12.26 -16.37
C GLU A 252 4.51 13.20 -15.25
N ASN A 253 3.89 14.32 -15.64
CA ASN A 253 3.43 15.30 -14.66
C ASN A 253 2.16 14.85 -13.93
N ASN A 254 1.36 13.95 -14.50
CA ASN A 254 0.14 13.45 -13.85
C ASN A 254 0.45 12.18 -13.04
N VAL A 255 0.28 12.25 -11.73
CA VAL A 255 0.47 11.12 -10.81
C VAL A 255 -0.88 10.65 -10.31
N ALA A 256 -1.26 9.42 -10.63
CA ALA A 256 -2.53 8.84 -10.17
C ALA A 256 -2.33 8.11 -8.83
N ILE A 257 -3.22 8.30 -7.87
CA ILE A 257 -3.26 7.58 -6.60
C ILE A 257 -4.31 6.48 -6.70
N LEU A 258 -3.93 5.22 -6.39
CA LEU A 258 -4.90 4.12 -6.39
C LEU A 258 -5.79 4.16 -5.13
N PRO A 259 -7.09 3.86 -5.26
CA PRO A 259 -8.06 3.95 -4.16
C PRO A 259 -8.00 2.70 -3.24
N THR A 260 -6.82 2.41 -2.68
CA THR A 260 -6.61 1.34 -1.71
C THR A 260 -6.23 1.92 -0.34
N LYS A 261 -6.15 1.06 0.70
CA LYS A 261 -5.78 1.46 2.06
C LYS A 261 -4.41 2.17 2.10
N THR A 262 -3.43 1.64 1.36
CA THR A 262 -2.05 2.17 1.33
C THR A 262 -1.81 3.27 0.30
N ARG A 263 -2.84 3.65 -0.48
CA ARG A 263 -2.82 4.77 -1.45
C ARG A 263 -1.54 4.86 -2.30
N PRO A 264 -1.11 3.77 -2.97
CA PRO A 264 0.12 3.78 -3.74
C PRO A 264 -0.02 4.71 -4.96
N LYS A 265 1.12 5.27 -5.38
CA LYS A 265 1.20 6.29 -6.43
C LYS A 265 1.66 5.64 -7.73
N LYS A 266 0.88 5.77 -8.80
CA LYS A 266 1.23 5.32 -10.15
C LYS A 266 2.11 6.37 -10.81
N LEU A 267 3.37 6.04 -11.04
CA LEU A 267 4.37 6.88 -11.68
C LEU A 267 4.64 6.40 -13.10
N VAL A 268 4.90 7.32 -14.02
CA VAL A 268 5.26 7.00 -15.41
C VAL A 268 6.53 7.76 -15.77
N PHE A 269 7.53 7.01 -16.25
CA PHE A 269 8.79 7.55 -16.77
C PHE A 269 8.83 7.34 -18.28
N TYR A 270 9.28 8.33 -19.02
CA TYR A 270 9.55 8.18 -20.45
C TYR A 270 11.02 7.81 -20.65
N GLY A 271 11.28 6.75 -21.40
CA GLY A 271 12.62 6.32 -21.76
C GLY A 271 13.21 7.14 -22.91
N SER A 272 14.54 7.07 -23.06
CA SER A 272 15.26 7.59 -24.23
C SER A 272 14.87 6.91 -25.56
N ASP A 273 14.19 5.76 -25.48
CA ASP A 273 13.56 5.04 -26.59
C ASP A 273 12.16 5.56 -26.95
N GLY A 274 11.67 6.58 -26.24
CA GLY A 274 10.34 7.17 -26.44
C GLY A 274 9.19 6.36 -25.84
N LYS A 275 9.46 5.25 -25.12
CA LYS A 275 8.42 4.42 -24.49
C LYS A 275 8.09 4.91 -23.09
N ALA A 276 6.84 4.69 -22.68
CA ALA A 276 6.39 4.92 -21.32
C ALA A 276 6.63 3.66 -20.46
N TYR A 277 7.28 3.85 -19.31
CA TYR A 277 7.57 2.83 -18.31
C TYR A 277 6.79 3.18 -17.04
N THR A 278 5.82 2.35 -16.71
CA THR A 278 4.90 2.59 -15.59
C THR A 278 5.36 1.82 -14.36
N TYR A 279 5.30 2.46 -13.20
CA TYR A 279 5.60 1.85 -11.90
C TYR A 279 4.51 2.16 -10.89
N LEU A 280 4.25 1.21 -10.02
CA LEU A 280 3.52 1.41 -8.78
C LEU A 280 4.53 1.73 -7.68
N PHE A 281 4.45 2.95 -7.15
CA PHE A 281 5.24 3.36 -6.01
C PHE A 281 4.47 3.05 -4.72
N LYS A 282 5.03 2.14 -3.92
CA LYS A 282 4.46 1.72 -2.65
C LYS A 282 5.28 2.28 -1.49
N GLY A 283 4.56 2.84 -0.53
CA GLY A 283 5.08 3.47 0.66
C GLY A 283 4.60 2.77 1.93
N LEU A 284 5.44 2.77 2.96
CA LEU A 284 5.16 2.12 4.26
C LEU A 284 4.98 0.60 4.14
N GLU A 285 5.51 0.01 3.07
CA GLU A 285 5.52 -1.44 2.82
C GLU A 285 6.98 -1.87 2.58
N ASP A 286 7.36 -3.00 3.15
CA ASP A 286 8.64 -3.64 2.85
C ASP A 286 8.51 -4.45 1.56
N LEU A 287 9.32 -4.13 0.56
CA LEU A 287 9.31 -4.78 -0.75
C LEU A 287 10.48 -5.74 -0.96
N HIS A 288 11.32 -5.97 0.06
CA HIS A 288 12.45 -6.87 -0.08
C HIS A 288 11.98 -8.31 -0.30
N LEU A 289 10.89 -8.74 0.34
CA LEU A 289 10.33 -10.07 0.12
C LEU A 289 9.90 -10.25 -1.35
N ASP A 290 9.09 -9.34 -1.89
CA ASP A 290 8.70 -9.34 -3.30
C ASP A 290 9.93 -9.37 -4.23
N GLU A 291 10.97 -8.59 -3.92
CA GLU A 291 12.21 -8.56 -4.70
C GLU A 291 12.91 -9.93 -4.73
N ARG A 292 12.99 -10.63 -3.60
CA ARG A 292 13.55 -11.99 -3.53
C ARG A 292 12.69 -13.00 -4.29
N ILE A 293 11.37 -12.89 -4.23
CA ILE A 293 10.49 -13.78 -5.01
C ILE A 293 10.72 -13.54 -6.51
N MET A 294 10.82 -12.29 -6.97
CA MET A 294 11.11 -12.01 -8.39
C MET A 294 12.47 -12.55 -8.83
N GLN A 295 13.49 -12.53 -7.96
CA GLN A 295 14.78 -13.17 -8.21
C GLN A 295 14.64 -14.69 -8.35
N LEU A 296 13.89 -15.35 -7.45
CA LEU A 296 13.62 -16.78 -7.52
C LEU A 296 12.91 -17.17 -8.82
N LEU A 297 11.90 -16.41 -9.25
CA LEU A 297 11.21 -16.63 -10.52
C LEU A 297 12.16 -16.50 -11.72
N SER A 298 13.08 -15.52 -11.68
CA SER A 298 14.11 -15.34 -12.71
C SER A 298 15.07 -16.54 -12.80
N ILE A 299 15.52 -17.06 -11.65
CA ILE A 299 16.36 -18.26 -11.58
C ILE A 299 15.60 -19.47 -12.12
N THR A 300 14.34 -19.64 -11.73
CA THR A 300 13.50 -20.75 -12.21
C THR A 300 13.32 -20.71 -13.72
N ASN A 301 13.10 -19.51 -14.29
CA ASN A 301 13.04 -19.33 -15.74
C ASN A 301 14.36 -19.68 -16.44
N THR A 302 15.49 -19.37 -15.82
CA THR A 302 16.81 -19.72 -16.36
C THR A 302 17.00 -21.25 -16.40
N MET A 303 16.56 -21.95 -15.35
CA MET A 303 16.57 -23.42 -15.31
C MET A 303 15.66 -24.02 -16.39
N MET A 304 14.42 -23.52 -16.51
CA MET A 304 13.46 -23.99 -17.52
C MET A 304 13.92 -23.67 -18.96
N ALA A 305 14.71 -22.61 -19.16
CA ALA A 305 15.25 -22.26 -20.47
C ALA A 305 16.30 -23.27 -20.95
N HIS A 306 17.17 -23.76 -20.05
CA HIS A 306 18.20 -24.74 -20.38
C HIS A 306 17.59 -26.07 -20.87
N ASP A 307 16.47 -26.50 -20.29
CA ASP A 307 15.75 -27.71 -20.72
C ASP A 307 15.05 -27.53 -22.08
N SER A 308 14.83 -26.27 -22.51
CA SER A 308 14.14 -25.93 -23.75
C SER A 308 15.04 -25.81 -24.99
N GLU A 309 16.37 -25.96 -24.88
CA GLU A 309 17.28 -25.89 -26.04
C GLU A 309 16.97 -26.94 -27.14
N ASN A 310 16.22 -28.01 -26.81
CA ASN A 310 15.77 -29.03 -27.75
C ASN A 310 14.33 -28.82 -28.30
N ASN A 311 13.59 -27.81 -27.84
CA ASN A 311 12.21 -27.56 -28.25
C ASN A 311 12.01 -26.08 -28.65
N ASP A 312 11.54 -25.87 -29.87
CA ASP A 312 11.56 -24.59 -30.61
C ASP A 312 10.59 -23.49 -30.10
N ASN A 313 10.22 -23.52 -28.82
CA ASN A 313 9.49 -22.44 -28.16
C ASN A 313 9.74 -22.52 -26.66
N GLN A 314 10.05 -21.38 -26.04
CA GLN A 314 10.20 -21.19 -24.59
C GLN A 314 8.86 -21.49 -23.88
N THR A 315 8.57 -22.78 -23.74
CA THR A 315 7.24 -23.34 -23.47
C THR A 315 6.86 -23.14 -22.00
N TYR A 316 7.86 -23.14 -21.11
CA TYR A 316 7.70 -22.98 -19.68
C TYR A 316 8.34 -21.67 -19.23
N ARG A 317 7.53 -20.79 -18.65
CA ARG A 317 7.96 -19.51 -18.13
C ARG A 317 7.04 -19.04 -17.01
N ALA A 318 7.63 -18.64 -15.90
CA ALA A 318 6.99 -17.87 -14.85
C ALA A 318 7.11 -16.37 -15.18
N ARG A 319 6.00 -15.71 -15.50
CA ARG A 319 6.03 -14.27 -15.77
C ARG A 319 6.29 -13.53 -14.45
N HIS A 320 7.34 -12.72 -14.43
CA HIS A 320 7.75 -11.92 -13.29
C HIS A 320 7.93 -10.46 -13.71
N TYR A 321 7.94 -9.57 -12.72
CA TYR A 321 8.11 -8.12 -12.90
C TYR A 321 9.25 -7.63 -12.02
N SER A 322 9.76 -6.42 -12.30
CA SER A 322 10.89 -5.89 -11.53
C SER A 322 10.40 -5.13 -10.29
N VAL A 323 11.00 -5.43 -9.15
CA VAL A 323 10.77 -4.75 -7.88
C VAL A 323 12.07 -4.06 -7.46
N ILE A 324 11.99 -2.79 -7.11
CA ILE A 324 13.14 -1.94 -6.78
C ILE A 324 12.89 -1.33 -5.40
N PRO A 325 13.38 -1.96 -4.32
CA PRO A 325 13.41 -1.35 -3.00
C PRO A 325 14.21 -0.04 -3.02
N LEU A 326 13.69 1.01 -2.39
CA LEU A 326 14.30 2.33 -2.26
C LEU A 326 14.66 2.66 -0.80
N GLY A 327 14.52 1.68 0.08
CA GLY A 327 14.71 1.77 1.52
C GLY A 327 13.96 0.63 2.22
N PRO A 328 13.95 0.59 3.56
CA PRO A 328 13.32 -0.49 4.33
C PRO A 328 11.80 -0.53 4.19
N ARG A 329 11.15 0.59 3.82
CA ARG A 329 9.69 0.75 3.82
C ARG A 329 9.15 1.47 2.58
N SER A 330 9.85 1.38 1.46
CA SER A 330 9.36 1.96 0.20
C SER A 330 10.05 1.35 -1.00
N GLY A 331 9.37 1.31 -2.13
CA GLY A 331 10.00 1.01 -3.41
C GLY A 331 9.05 1.04 -4.59
N LEU A 332 9.61 0.73 -5.76
CA LEU A 332 8.92 0.72 -7.03
C LEU A 332 8.64 -0.71 -7.47
N ILE A 333 7.41 -0.96 -7.91
CA ILE A 333 7.01 -2.22 -8.55
C ILE A 333 6.68 -1.88 -10.00
N SER A 334 7.27 -2.61 -10.95
CA SER A 334 6.97 -2.40 -12.37
C SER A 334 5.52 -2.76 -12.66
N TRP A 335 4.84 -1.89 -13.39
CA TRP A 335 3.46 -2.14 -13.79
C TRP A 335 3.43 -3.18 -14.91
N VAL A 336 2.56 -4.18 -14.76
CA VAL A 336 2.34 -5.18 -15.80
C VAL A 336 1.18 -4.70 -16.66
N ASP A 337 1.47 -4.38 -17.93
CA ASP A 337 0.47 -3.98 -18.89
C ASP A 337 -0.28 -5.18 -19.49
N ASN A 338 -1.47 -4.90 -20.05
CA ASN A 338 -2.30 -5.85 -20.80
C ASN A 338 -2.78 -7.09 -20.03
N VAL A 339 -2.76 -7.03 -18.70
CA VAL A 339 -3.31 -8.08 -17.84
C VAL A 339 -4.67 -7.69 -17.28
N THR A 340 -5.56 -8.67 -17.16
CA THR A 340 -6.91 -8.51 -16.61
C THR A 340 -7.06 -9.41 -15.39
N PRO A 341 -7.46 -8.88 -14.22
CA PRO A 341 -7.79 -9.73 -13.07
C PRO A 341 -8.94 -10.68 -13.40
N LEU A 342 -8.87 -11.93 -12.96
CA LEU A 342 -9.95 -12.90 -13.20
C LEU A 342 -11.29 -12.43 -12.60
N PHE A 343 -11.24 -11.69 -11.48
CA PHE A 343 -12.44 -11.13 -10.85
C PHE A 343 -13.16 -10.14 -11.78
N ALA A 344 -12.43 -9.43 -12.62
CA ALA A 344 -13.02 -8.49 -13.58
C ALA A 344 -13.90 -9.22 -14.61
N LEU A 345 -13.53 -10.45 -15.01
CA LEU A 345 -14.32 -11.27 -15.93
C LEU A 345 -15.64 -11.69 -15.29
N TYR A 346 -15.58 -12.18 -14.05
CA TYR A 346 -16.77 -12.54 -13.27
C TYR A 346 -17.70 -11.33 -13.04
N LYS A 347 -17.14 -10.19 -12.65
CA LYS A 347 -17.90 -8.94 -12.44
C LYS A 347 -18.56 -8.44 -13.72
N ARG A 348 -17.88 -8.52 -14.88
CA ARG A 348 -18.47 -8.18 -16.18
C ARG A 348 -19.65 -9.08 -16.51
N TRP A 349 -19.54 -10.38 -16.26
CA TRP A 349 -20.66 -11.32 -16.43
C TRP A 349 -21.85 -10.97 -15.53
N GLN A 350 -21.62 -10.74 -14.23
CA GLN A 350 -22.69 -10.35 -13.30
C GLN A 350 -23.42 -9.07 -13.73
N ASN A 351 -22.68 -8.06 -14.18
CA ASN A 351 -23.26 -6.82 -14.68
C ASN A 351 -24.14 -7.04 -15.92
N ARG A 352 -23.74 -7.96 -16.82
CA ARG A 352 -24.53 -8.31 -18.01
C ARG A 352 -25.82 -9.02 -17.61
N GLU A 353 -25.76 -10.00 -16.71
CA GLU A 353 -26.95 -10.70 -16.21
C GLU A 353 -27.92 -9.73 -15.50
N ALA A 354 -27.39 -8.84 -14.65
CA ALA A 354 -28.19 -7.82 -13.97
C ALA A 354 -28.86 -6.86 -14.98
N ALA A 355 -28.16 -6.47 -16.05
CA ALA A 355 -28.74 -5.64 -17.11
C ALA A 355 -29.86 -6.36 -17.88
N ILE A 356 -29.66 -7.64 -18.21
CA ILE A 356 -30.68 -8.47 -18.88
C ILE A 356 -31.93 -8.62 -18.00
N LEU A 357 -31.75 -8.91 -16.71
CA LEU A 357 -32.86 -9.00 -15.77
C LEU A 357 -33.56 -7.66 -15.62
N SER A 358 -32.80 -6.56 -15.49
CA SER A 358 -33.36 -5.22 -15.37
C SER A 358 -34.26 -4.86 -16.56
N ALA A 359 -33.82 -5.22 -17.77
CA ALA A 359 -34.60 -5.03 -18.99
C ALA A 359 -35.87 -5.89 -19.03
N LYS A 360 -35.83 -7.13 -18.51
CA LYS A 360 -37.00 -8.02 -18.46
C LYS A 360 -38.02 -7.59 -17.40
N THR A 361 -37.57 -7.07 -16.26
CA THR A 361 -38.44 -6.77 -15.11
C THR A 361 -38.80 -5.29 -14.97
N ASN A 362 -38.29 -4.40 -15.83
CA ASN A 362 -38.42 -2.93 -15.71
C ASN A 362 -38.04 -2.39 -14.32
N LYS A 363 -37.10 -3.06 -13.64
CA LYS A 363 -36.60 -2.70 -12.30
C LYS A 363 -35.09 -2.74 -12.32
N THR A 364 -34.44 -1.79 -11.68
CA THR A 364 -32.97 -1.77 -11.57
C THR A 364 -32.50 -2.89 -10.65
N VAL A 365 -31.77 -3.86 -11.21
CA VAL A 365 -31.13 -4.94 -10.47
C VAL A 365 -29.68 -4.55 -10.21
N ASN A 366 -29.31 -4.44 -8.93
CA ASN A 366 -27.93 -4.16 -8.53
C ASN A 366 -27.13 -5.45 -8.38
N VAL A 367 -25.87 -5.44 -8.80
CA VAL A 367 -24.95 -6.56 -8.56
C VAL A 367 -24.58 -6.60 -7.08
N LEU A 368 -24.80 -7.76 -6.47
CA LEU A 368 -24.48 -8.03 -5.08
C LEU A 368 -22.99 -8.29 -4.89
N ARG A 369 -22.48 -7.97 -3.71
CA ARG A 369 -21.09 -8.27 -3.34
C ARG A 369 -20.92 -9.78 -3.10
N PRO A 370 -19.70 -10.34 -3.27
CA PRO A 370 -19.45 -11.77 -3.02
C PRO A 370 -19.93 -12.24 -1.65
N SER A 371 -19.70 -11.46 -0.59
CA SER A 371 -20.17 -11.78 0.76
C SER A 371 -21.69 -11.87 0.84
N GLU A 372 -22.41 -10.94 0.19
CA GLU A 372 -23.88 -10.92 0.19
C GLU A 372 -24.45 -12.14 -0.55
N LEU A 373 -23.87 -12.49 -1.71
CA LEU A 373 -24.27 -13.69 -2.46
C LEU A 373 -24.11 -14.96 -1.63
N PHE A 374 -22.98 -15.09 -0.94
CA PHE A 374 -22.71 -16.23 -0.08
C PHE A 374 -23.69 -16.32 1.09
N TYR A 375 -23.87 -15.23 1.85
CA TYR A 375 -24.76 -15.22 3.01
C TYR A 375 -26.25 -15.38 2.64
N ASN A 376 -26.68 -14.88 1.47
CA ASN A 376 -28.05 -15.07 0.99
C ASN A 376 -28.40 -16.55 0.78
N LYS A 377 -27.43 -17.38 0.40
CA LYS A 377 -27.60 -18.85 0.26
C LYS A 377 -27.39 -19.58 1.58
N LEU A 378 -26.44 -19.12 2.40
CA LEU A 378 -26.08 -19.76 3.66
C LEU A 378 -27.15 -19.59 4.75
N ASN A 379 -27.67 -18.38 4.94
CA ASN A 379 -28.54 -18.04 6.07
C ASN A 379 -29.83 -18.88 6.13
N PRO A 380 -30.56 -19.13 5.00
CA PRO A 380 -31.72 -20.01 5.02
C PRO A 380 -31.39 -21.43 5.46
N LEU A 381 -30.30 -22.01 4.94
CA LEU A 381 -29.88 -23.38 5.25
C LEU A 381 -29.42 -23.54 6.70
N LEU A 382 -28.70 -22.55 7.24
CA LEU A 382 -28.32 -22.55 8.67
C LEU A 382 -29.55 -22.42 9.57
N LYS A 383 -30.52 -21.60 9.19
CA LYS A 383 -31.77 -21.42 9.94
C LYS A 383 -32.61 -22.71 9.96
N GLU A 384 -32.69 -23.42 8.83
CA GLU A 384 -33.36 -24.73 8.73
C GLU A 384 -32.65 -25.79 9.59
N ALA A 385 -31.32 -25.74 9.68
CA ALA A 385 -30.53 -26.62 10.54
C ALA A 385 -30.53 -26.21 12.03
N GLY A 386 -31.12 -25.06 12.38
CA GLY A 386 -31.14 -24.55 13.76
C GLY A 386 -29.78 -24.05 14.29
N ILE A 387 -28.86 -23.65 13.40
CA ILE A 387 -27.49 -23.25 13.76
C ILE A 387 -27.34 -21.72 13.65
N SER A 388 -26.60 -21.12 14.58
CA SER A 388 -26.33 -19.68 14.58
C SER A 388 -25.39 -19.26 13.44
N THR A 389 -25.62 -18.07 12.89
CA THR A 389 -24.77 -17.45 11.86
C THR A 389 -23.51 -16.79 12.43
N GLU A 390 -23.37 -16.69 13.75
CA GLU A 390 -22.27 -15.94 14.37
C GLU A 390 -20.96 -16.72 14.41
N ASN A 391 -21.00 -18.02 14.70
CA ASN A 391 -19.80 -18.81 14.88
C ASN A 391 -19.47 -19.66 13.65
N ARG A 392 -18.60 -19.15 12.77
CA ARG A 392 -18.18 -19.83 11.53
C ARG A 392 -17.60 -21.23 11.76
N LYS A 393 -16.97 -21.47 12.92
CA LYS A 393 -16.37 -22.78 13.24
C LYS A 393 -17.41 -23.89 13.44
N GLU A 394 -18.65 -23.53 13.74
CA GLU A 394 -19.75 -24.46 13.99
C GLU A 394 -20.54 -24.80 12.72
N TRP A 395 -20.21 -24.18 11.58
CA TRP A 395 -20.97 -24.37 10.34
C TRP A 395 -20.75 -25.78 9.76
N PRO A 396 -21.83 -26.53 9.46
CA PRO A 396 -21.73 -27.86 8.89
C PRO A 396 -21.08 -27.85 7.49
N VAL A 397 -20.10 -28.72 7.30
CA VAL A 397 -19.42 -28.90 6.01
C VAL A 397 -20.40 -29.31 4.89
N SER A 398 -21.46 -30.05 5.22
CA SER A 398 -22.51 -30.43 4.27
C SER A 398 -23.23 -29.21 3.69
N ILE A 399 -23.64 -28.27 4.55
CA ILE A 399 -24.28 -27.01 4.13
C ILE A 399 -23.32 -26.17 3.29
N LEU A 400 -22.07 -26.04 3.71
CA LEU A 400 -21.06 -25.30 2.94
C LEU A 400 -20.84 -25.88 1.54
N LYS A 401 -20.81 -27.21 1.42
CA LYS A 401 -20.73 -27.89 0.12
C LYS A 401 -21.97 -27.63 -0.74
N GLN A 402 -23.16 -27.65 -0.14
CA GLN A 402 -24.40 -27.34 -0.85
C GLN A 402 -24.39 -25.90 -1.38
N VAL A 403 -24.05 -24.91 -0.56
CA VAL A 403 -23.94 -23.50 -0.97
C VAL A 403 -22.95 -23.34 -2.13
N LEU A 404 -21.80 -24.00 -2.06
CA LEU A 404 -20.81 -23.98 -3.14
C LEU A 404 -21.37 -24.57 -4.44
N GLN A 405 -22.08 -25.69 -4.36
CA GLN A 405 -22.68 -26.35 -5.52
C GLN A 405 -23.74 -25.46 -6.19
N GLU A 406 -24.62 -24.84 -5.39
CA GLU A 406 -25.65 -23.93 -5.90
C GLU A 406 -25.02 -22.71 -6.61
N LEU A 407 -24.07 -22.02 -5.96
CA LEU A 407 -23.39 -20.87 -6.55
C LEU A 407 -22.59 -21.24 -7.82
N SER A 408 -21.98 -22.43 -7.82
CA SER A 408 -21.23 -22.94 -8.98
C SER A 408 -22.13 -23.33 -10.15
N ALA A 409 -23.37 -23.74 -9.88
CA ALA A 409 -24.35 -24.05 -10.91
C ALA A 409 -24.94 -22.79 -11.58
N GLU A 410 -25.02 -21.68 -10.84
CA GLU A 410 -25.47 -20.39 -11.35
C GLU A 410 -24.44 -19.71 -12.28
N THR A 411 -23.16 -20.02 -12.10
CA THR A 411 -22.06 -19.39 -12.85
C THR A 411 -21.61 -20.25 -14.03
N PRO A 412 -21.53 -19.71 -15.27
CA PRO A 412 -20.98 -20.43 -16.41
C PRO A 412 -19.52 -20.84 -16.18
N ARG A 413 -19.17 -22.06 -16.58
CA ARG A 413 -17.80 -22.61 -16.41
C ARG A 413 -16.82 -22.16 -17.50
N ASP A 414 -17.31 -21.50 -18.54
CA ASP A 414 -16.58 -21.17 -19.75
C ASP A 414 -16.29 -19.67 -19.90
N LEU A 415 -16.45 -18.88 -18.82
CA LEU A 415 -16.22 -17.42 -18.86
C LEU A 415 -14.82 -17.07 -19.40
N LEU A 416 -13.77 -17.66 -18.84
CA LEU A 416 -12.40 -17.41 -19.30
C LEU A 416 -12.16 -17.96 -20.71
N TRP A 417 -12.65 -19.17 -20.99
CA TRP A 417 -12.53 -19.80 -22.30
C TRP A 417 -13.11 -18.92 -23.42
N ARG A 418 -14.30 -18.33 -23.18
CA ARG A 418 -14.97 -17.46 -24.15
C ARG A 418 -14.18 -16.19 -24.41
N GLU A 419 -13.60 -15.60 -23.38
CA GLU A 419 -12.78 -14.40 -23.52
C GLU A 419 -11.49 -14.67 -24.32
N LEU A 420 -10.81 -15.80 -24.05
CA LEU A 420 -9.63 -16.22 -24.82
C LEU A 420 -9.98 -16.55 -26.28
N TRP A 421 -11.14 -17.18 -26.52
CA TRP A 421 -11.66 -17.42 -27.87
C TRP A 421 -11.94 -16.11 -28.61
N CYS A 422 -12.71 -15.20 -28.00
CA CYS A 422 -13.07 -13.92 -28.60
C CYS A 422 -11.85 -13.00 -28.83
N GLY A 423 -10.79 -13.14 -28.03
CA GLY A 423 -9.53 -12.42 -28.22
C GLY A 423 -8.64 -12.96 -29.34
N SER A 424 -8.94 -14.14 -29.88
CA SER A 424 -8.15 -14.80 -30.92
C SER A 424 -8.72 -14.51 -32.32
N VAL A 425 -7.84 -14.13 -33.26
CA VAL A 425 -8.25 -13.83 -34.64
C VAL A 425 -8.38 -15.11 -35.46
N THR A 426 -7.55 -16.12 -35.18
CA THR A 426 -7.54 -17.41 -35.90
C THR A 426 -7.61 -18.60 -34.93
N PRO A 427 -8.12 -19.77 -35.39
CA PRO A 427 -8.15 -20.98 -34.56
C PRO A 427 -6.76 -21.44 -34.10
N GLU A 428 -5.73 -21.20 -34.91
CA GLU A 428 -4.34 -21.49 -34.55
C GLU A 428 -3.86 -20.60 -33.39
N GLN A 429 -4.14 -19.29 -33.45
CA GLN A 429 -3.80 -18.38 -32.38
C GLN A 429 -4.50 -18.79 -31.08
N TRP A 430 -5.78 -19.15 -31.16
CA TRP A 430 -6.53 -19.65 -30.01
C TRP A 430 -5.91 -20.91 -29.43
N TRP A 431 -5.55 -21.89 -30.27
CA TRP A 431 -4.89 -23.11 -29.82
C TRP A 431 -3.57 -22.82 -29.09
N GLN A 432 -2.74 -21.93 -29.63
CA GLN A 432 -1.49 -21.52 -28.96
C GLN A 432 -1.75 -20.80 -27.65
N MET A 433 -2.79 -19.97 -27.56
CA MET A 433 -3.17 -19.26 -26.35
C MET A 433 -3.60 -20.22 -25.23
N ILE A 434 -4.43 -21.22 -25.55
CA ILE A 434 -4.85 -22.25 -24.58
C ILE A 434 -3.67 -23.09 -24.10
N ARG A 435 -2.73 -23.43 -25.00
CA ARG A 435 -1.49 -24.12 -24.63
C ARG A 435 -0.65 -23.28 -23.66
N ARG A 436 -0.40 -22.01 -23.98
CA ARG A 436 0.36 -21.09 -23.12
C ARG A 436 -0.30 -20.90 -21.76
N TYR A 437 -1.62 -20.74 -21.72
CA TYR A 437 -2.37 -20.68 -20.46
C TYR A 437 -2.14 -21.93 -19.61
N SER A 438 -2.26 -23.12 -20.21
CA SER A 438 -2.09 -24.40 -19.51
C SER A 438 -0.68 -24.54 -18.93
N TYR A 439 0.36 -24.20 -19.70
CA TYR A 439 1.75 -24.23 -19.23
C TYR A 439 2.02 -23.20 -18.15
N SER A 440 1.51 -21.96 -18.32
CA SER A 440 1.70 -20.88 -17.36
C SER A 440 1.05 -21.19 -16.01
N VAL A 441 -0.18 -21.73 -16.02
CA VAL A 441 -0.85 -22.20 -14.80
C VAL A 441 -0.07 -23.33 -14.14
N ALA A 442 0.43 -24.32 -14.89
CA ALA A 442 1.18 -25.44 -14.35
C ALA A 442 2.49 -24.98 -13.66
N VAL A 443 3.22 -24.08 -14.31
CA VAL A 443 4.46 -23.48 -13.77
C VAL A 443 4.16 -22.71 -12.49
N MET A 444 3.21 -21.77 -12.54
CA MET A 444 2.88 -20.94 -11.36
C MET A 444 2.25 -21.74 -10.22
N SER A 445 1.52 -22.82 -10.51
CA SER A 445 0.96 -23.72 -9.48
C SER A 445 2.06 -24.50 -8.77
N THR A 446 3.04 -25.03 -9.53
CA THR A 446 4.17 -25.77 -8.96
C THR A 446 5.05 -24.85 -8.12
N ILE A 447 5.39 -23.67 -8.65
CA ILE A 447 6.17 -22.67 -7.91
C ILE A 447 5.40 -22.22 -6.67
N GLY A 448 4.11 -21.90 -6.82
CA GLY A 448 3.25 -21.50 -5.72
C GLY A 448 3.20 -22.54 -4.59
N TYR A 449 3.14 -23.83 -4.93
CA TYR A 449 3.22 -24.91 -3.96
C TYR A 449 4.57 -24.97 -3.23
N ILE A 450 5.69 -24.82 -3.96
CA ILE A 450 7.04 -24.85 -3.39
C ILE A 450 7.26 -23.69 -2.42
N ILE A 451 6.81 -22.49 -2.79
CA ILE A 451 7.04 -21.28 -1.99
C ILE A 451 6.01 -21.07 -0.88
N GLY A 452 4.92 -21.85 -0.83
CA GLY A 452 3.86 -21.65 0.16
C GLY A 452 2.84 -20.55 -0.17
N LEU A 453 2.72 -20.16 -1.46
CA LEU A 453 1.95 -18.99 -1.87
C LEU A 453 0.46 -19.08 -1.49
N GLY A 454 0.02 -18.17 -0.62
CA GLY A 454 -1.35 -17.97 -0.16
C GLY A 454 -2.07 -16.80 -0.84
N ASP A 455 -3.26 -16.45 -0.37
CA ASP A 455 -4.06 -15.29 -0.84
C ASP A 455 -4.30 -15.20 -2.36
N ARG A 456 -4.56 -16.35 -3.00
CA ARG A 456 -4.84 -16.46 -4.45
C ARG A 456 -6.29 -16.11 -4.81
N HIS A 457 -6.79 -14.99 -4.29
CA HIS A 457 -8.11 -14.47 -4.69
C HIS A 457 -8.08 -13.96 -6.15
N LEU A 458 -9.25 -13.82 -6.77
CA LEU A 458 -9.37 -13.53 -8.21
C LEU A 458 -8.86 -12.14 -8.63
N ASP A 459 -8.58 -11.23 -7.69
CA ASP A 459 -7.87 -9.97 -7.97
C ASP A 459 -6.33 -10.12 -8.03
N ASN A 460 -5.75 -11.16 -7.41
CA ASN A 460 -4.29 -11.41 -7.38
C ASN A 460 -3.83 -12.39 -8.47
N VAL A 461 -4.78 -13.01 -9.18
CA VAL A 461 -4.51 -13.87 -10.34
C VAL A 461 -4.99 -13.13 -11.58
N LEU A 462 -4.02 -12.70 -12.39
CA LEU A 462 -4.26 -11.94 -13.60
C LEU A 462 -4.00 -12.81 -14.82
N VAL A 463 -4.71 -12.54 -15.91
CA VAL A 463 -4.50 -13.19 -17.21
C VAL A 463 -4.23 -12.15 -18.28
N ASP A 464 -3.23 -12.40 -19.11
CA ASP A 464 -3.02 -11.66 -20.34
C ASP A 464 -3.91 -12.27 -21.43
N LEU A 465 -4.98 -11.57 -21.79
CA LEU A 465 -5.94 -12.04 -22.79
C LEU A 465 -5.39 -12.05 -24.22
N THR A 466 -4.19 -11.50 -24.45
CA THR A 466 -3.52 -11.48 -25.76
C THR A 466 -2.53 -12.62 -25.91
N SER A 467 -1.86 -13.02 -24.83
CA SER A 467 -0.85 -14.11 -24.85
C SER A 467 -1.35 -15.42 -24.25
N GLY A 468 -2.32 -15.38 -23.33
CA GLY A 468 -2.80 -16.50 -22.53
C GLY A 468 -2.01 -16.73 -21.24
N GLU A 469 -0.94 -15.98 -20.99
CA GLU A 469 -0.13 -16.15 -19.78
C GLU A 469 -0.85 -15.69 -18.51
N VAL A 470 -0.56 -16.37 -17.40
CA VAL A 470 -1.05 -16.03 -16.06
C VAL A 470 0.03 -15.31 -15.28
N VAL A 471 -0.35 -14.25 -14.57
CA VAL A 471 0.52 -13.46 -13.71
C VAL A 471 -0.06 -13.45 -12.31
N HIS A 472 0.75 -13.90 -11.35
CA HIS A 472 0.42 -13.76 -9.94
C HIS A 472 1.04 -12.46 -9.43
N ILE A 473 0.25 -11.68 -8.72
CA ILE A 473 0.70 -10.49 -7.99
C ILE A 473 0.48 -10.69 -6.49
N ASP A 474 1.05 -9.78 -5.70
CA ASP A 474 0.97 -9.73 -4.24
C ASP A 474 1.52 -11.00 -3.57
N TYR A 475 2.77 -10.95 -3.09
CA TYR A 475 3.46 -12.10 -2.50
C TYR A 475 3.61 -11.95 -0.97
N ASN A 476 2.79 -11.12 -0.33
CA ASN A 476 2.84 -10.88 1.12
C ASN A 476 2.47 -12.11 1.97
N VAL A 477 1.86 -13.14 1.37
CA VAL A 477 1.48 -14.40 2.02
C VAL A 477 2.16 -15.54 1.28
N CYS A 478 3.39 -15.87 1.65
CA CYS A 478 4.15 -17.01 1.14
C CYS A 478 4.89 -17.73 2.26
#